data_AF-A0A9X3MPY9-F1
#
_entry.id   AF-A0A9X3MPY9-F1
#
_cell.length_a   1.000
_cell.length_b   1.000
_cell.length_c   1.000
_cell.angle_alpha   90.00
_cell.angle_beta   90.00
_cell.angle_gamma   90.00
#
_symmetry.space_group_name_H-M   'P 1'
#
loop_
_entity.id
_entity.type
_entity.pdbx_description
1 polymer ?
#
loop_
_entity_poly.entity_id
_entity_poly.type
_entity_poly.pdbx_seq_one_letter_code
_entity_poly.pdbx_strand_id
1 'polypeptide(L)' 'MELIIVLVIALVVLGPKRLPAAGRSLGQGMREFKDSLSGREDTPVADERPVAEVGQRES' A
#
# COMPACT_ATOMS: atom_id res chain seq x y z
N MET A 1 1.54 13.76 -26.23
CA MET A 1 0.15 14.23 -25.94
C MET A 1 -0.89 13.12 -26.04
N GLU A 2 -0.65 12.08 -26.85
CA GLU A 2 -1.61 10.99 -27.10
C GLU A 2 -2.12 10.30 -25.82
N LEU A 3 -1.23 9.98 -24.87
CA LEU A 3 -1.61 9.36 -23.60
C LEU A 3 -2.54 10.23 -22.74
N ILE A 4 -2.39 11.55 -22.82
CA ILE A 4 -3.27 12.48 -22.08
C ILE A 4 -4.69 12.40 -22.64
N ILE A 5 -4.84 12.29 -23.96
CA ILE A 5 -6.14 12.16 -24.62
C ILE A 5 -6.80 10.84 -24.20
N VAL A 6 -6.05 9.73 -24.19
CA VAL A 6 -6.57 8.44 -23.72
C VAL A 6 -7.00 8.50 -22.26
N LEU A 7 -6.20 9.15 -21.40
CA LEU A 7 -6.54 9.33 -19.99
C LEU A 7 -7.82 10.15 -19.81
N VAL A 8 -7.99 11.23 -20.59
CA VAL A 8 -9.21 12.06 -20.57
C VAL A 8 -10.43 11.24 -20.99
N ILE A 9 -10.34 10.44 -22.07
CA ILE A 9 -11.43 9.57 -22.51
C ILE A 9 -11.76 8.53 -21.42
N ALA A 10 -10.75 7.89 -20.85
CA ALA A 10 -10.92 6.93 -19.76
C ALA A 10 -11.58 7.57 -18.53
N LEU A 11 -11.22 8.81 -18.19
CA LEU A 11 -11.83 9.58 -17.11
C LEU A 11 -13.28 9.96 -17.40
N VAL A 12 -13.66 10.20 -18.65
CA VAL A 12 -15.05 10.48 -19.03
C VAL A 12 -15.91 9.21 -18.92
N VAL A 13 -15.39 8.06 -19.36
CA VAL A 13 -16.11 6.77 -19.32
C VAL A 13 -16.21 6.24 -17.88
N LEU A 14 -15.11 6.23 -17.15
CA LEU A 14 -15.05 5.70 -15.79
C LEU A 14 -15.54 6.73 -14.75
N GLY A 15 -15.33 8.01 -15.01
CA GLY A 15 -15.56 9.12 -14.08
C GLY A 15 -14.33 9.41 -13.20
N PRO A 16 -13.93 10.68 -13.01
CA PRO A 16 -12.75 11.04 -12.23
C PRO A 16 -12.86 10.65 -10.74
N LYS A 17 -14.07 10.54 -10.22
CA LYS A 17 -14.32 10.09 -8.83
C LYS A 17 -14.17 8.57 -8.65
N ARG A 18 -14.35 7.77 -9.70
CA ARG A 18 -14.26 6.30 -9.63
C ARG A 18 -12.84 5.80 -9.86
N LEU A 19 -12.03 6.55 -10.61
CA LEU A 19 -10.62 6.24 -10.85
C LEU A 19 -9.78 6.03 -9.55
N PRO A 20 -9.87 6.90 -8.51
CA PRO A 20 -9.15 6.70 -7.25
C PRO A 20 -9.71 5.56 -6.39
N ALA A 21 -10.98 5.20 -6.54
CA ALA A 21 -11.56 4.05 -5.85
C ALA A 21 -11.06 2.73 -6.49
N ALA A 22 -11.13 2.65 -7.83
CA ALA A 22 -10.62 1.51 -8.59
C ALA A 22 -9.11 1.31 -8.38
N GLY A 23 -8.32 2.39 -8.41
CA GLY A 23 -6.88 2.34 -8.16
C GLY A 23 -6.52 1.86 -6.75
N ARG A 24 -7.31 2.23 -5.73
CA ARG A 24 -7.10 1.75 -4.35
C ARG A 24 -7.35 0.25 -4.23
N SER A 25 -8.46 -0.25 -4.78
CA SER A 25 -8.78 -1.69 -4.76
C SER A 25 -7.75 -2.52 -5.54
N LEU A 26 -7.34 -2.04 -6.72
CA LEU A 26 -6.31 -2.70 -7.53
C LEU A 26 -4.94 -2.67 -6.84
N GLY A 27 -4.57 -1.55 -6.22
CA GLY A 27 -3.31 -1.40 -5.50
C GLY A 27 -3.21 -2.32 -4.28
N GLN A 28 -4.30 -2.47 -3.53
CA GLN A 28 -4.37 -3.41 -2.42
C GLN A 28 -4.22 -4.86 -2.89
N GLY A 29 -4.98 -5.28 -3.91
CA GLY A 29 -4.87 -6.61 -4.47
C GLY A 29 -3.48 -6.90 -5.07
N MET A 30 -2.86 -5.91 -5.71
CA MET A 30 -1.50 -6.03 -6.23
C MET A 30 -0.44 -6.14 -5.12
N ARG A 31 -0.65 -5.45 -3.99
CA ARG A 31 0.21 -5.58 -2.81
C ARG A 31 0.11 -6.99 -2.23
N GLU A 32 -1.09 -7.48 -1.98
CA GLU A 32 -1.34 -8.85 -1.49
C GLU A 32 -0.81 -9.92 -2.47
N PHE A 33 -0.99 -9.71 -3.78
CA PHE A 33 -0.44 -10.59 -4.81
C PHE A 33 1.09 -10.61 -4.81
N LYS A 34 1.72 -9.44 -4.74
CA LYS A 34 3.18 -9.32 -4.64
C LYS A 34 3.69 -9.96 -3.35
N ASP A 35 3.02 -9.72 -2.22
CA ASP A 35 3.43 -10.25 -0.92
C ASP A 35 3.34 -11.80 -0.92
N SER A 36 2.29 -12.35 -1.53
CA SER A 36 2.14 -13.80 -1.75
C SER A 36 3.21 -14.38 -2.67
N LEU A 37 3.58 -13.68 -3.75
CA LEU A 37 4.62 -14.12 -4.68
C LEU A 37 6.04 -13.97 -4.11
N SER A 38 6.26 -12.98 -3.24
CA SER A 38 7.57 -12.68 -2.67
C SER A 38 7.86 -13.44 -1.37
N GLY A 39 6.93 -14.27 -0.90
CA GLY A 39 7.11 -15.11 0.29
C GLY A 39 7.39 -14.32 1.57
N ARG A 40 7.11 -13.01 1.58
CA ARG A 40 7.12 -12.21 2.81
C ARG A 40 5.84 -12.53 3.56
N GLU A 41 5.92 -13.49 4.46
CA GLU A 41 5.00 -13.53 5.60
C GLU A 41 5.08 -12.16 6.28
N ASP A 42 3.93 -11.50 6.45
CA ASP A 42 3.78 -10.21 7.09
C ASP A 42 4.57 -10.16 8.41
N THR A 43 5.82 -9.71 8.35
CA THR A 43 6.54 -9.29 9.54
C THR A 43 5.91 -7.95 9.86
N PRO A 44 5.14 -7.81 10.94
CA PRO A 44 4.63 -6.51 11.33
C PRO A 44 5.87 -5.66 11.48
N VAL A 45 5.96 -4.59 10.70
CA VAL A 45 6.92 -3.52 10.97
C VAL A 45 6.42 -2.94 12.29
N ALA A 46 6.82 -3.58 13.38
CA ALA A 46 6.72 -3.08 14.72
C ALA A 46 7.57 -1.84 14.70
N ASP A 47 6.86 -0.73 14.48
CA ASP A 47 7.11 0.57 15.09
C ASP A 47 8.36 0.53 15.95
N GLU A 48 9.43 1.08 15.38
CA GLU A 48 10.69 1.36 16.05
C GLU A 48 10.39 2.08 17.37
N ARG A 49 10.25 1.33 18.45
CA ARG A 49 10.50 1.83 19.80
C ARG A 49 11.71 1.08 20.33
N PRO A 50 12.86 1.77 20.43
CA PRO A 50 14.09 1.14 20.85
C PRO A 50 13.87 0.58 22.26
N VAL A 51 14.36 -0.64 22.43
CA VAL A 51 14.61 -1.31 23.70
C VAL A 51 15.52 -0.41 24.55
N ALA A 52 14.93 0.55 25.25
CA ALA A 52 15.58 1.26 26.34
C ALA A 52 15.30 0.47 27.63
N GLU A 53 16.17 -0.49 27.86
CA GLU A 53 16.77 -0.75 29.17
C GLU A 53 15.80 -1.00 30.34
N VAL A 54 15.39 -2.27 30.41
CA VAL A 54 15.11 -2.94 31.68
C VAL A 54 16.45 -3.11 32.40
N GLY A 55 16.72 -2.32 33.44
CA GLY A 55 17.88 -2.49 34.30
C GLY A 55 17.69 -1.75 35.64
N GLN A 56 17.94 -2.46 36.74
CA GLN A 56 18.02 -1.96 38.12
C GLN A 56 16.68 -1.75 38.87
N ARG A 57 15.99 -2.87 39.12
CA ARG A 57 15.07 -3.03 40.25
C ARG A 57 15.30 -4.36 40.97
N GLU A 58 16.53 -4.65 41.37
CA GLU A 58 16.87 -5.66 42.38
C GLU A 58 18.14 -5.09 43.06
N SER A 59 18.09 -4.37 44.19
CA SER A 59 17.63 -4.73 45.55
C SER A 59 18.35 -5.95 46.09
#